data_AF-A0A8S3XYP2-F1
#
_entry.id   AF-A0A8S3XYP2-F1
#
_cell.length_a   1.000
_cell.length_b   1.000
_cell.length_c   1.000
_cell.angle_alpha   90.00
_cell.angle_beta   90.00
_cell.angle_gamma   90.00
#
_symmetry.space_group_name_H-M   'P 1'
#
loop_
_entity.id
_entity.type
_entity.pdbx_description
1 polymer ?
#
loop_
_entity_poly.entity_id
_entity_poly.type
_entity_poly.pdbx_seq_one_letter_code
_entity_poly.pdbx_strand_id
1 'polypeptide(L)'
;MDTELLEKAETILLKRSQDNSFREDIKRLQQGKQLEGSSKVKRLDVVLEECLLRLKGRIDAIQGVTRDYKRPIVLDMARTRQHNSS
;
A
#
# COMPACT_ATOMS: atom_id res chain seq x y z
N MET A 1 15.57 15.76 16.44
CA MET A 1 14.48 14.90 15.96
C MET A 1 15.05 13.50 15.86
N ASP A 2 14.41 12.53 16.51
CA ASP A 2 14.85 11.15 16.51
C ASP A 2 14.44 10.48 15.19
N THR A 3 15.41 10.06 14.39
CA THR A 3 15.18 9.44 13.08
C THR A 3 14.36 8.15 13.22
N GLU A 4 14.62 7.35 14.27
CA GLU A 4 13.89 6.11 14.50
C GLU A 4 12.41 6.37 14.80
N LEU A 5 12.13 7.46 15.53
CA LEU A 5 10.75 7.89 15.79
C LEU A 5 10.04 8.31 14.50
N LEU A 6 10.72 9.02 13.61
CA LEU A 6 10.15 9.45 12.33
C LEU A 6 9.83 8.26 11.42
N GLU A 7 10.73 7.28 11.31
CA GLU A 7 10.50 6.07 10.52
C GLU A 7 9.33 5.23 11.05
N LYS A 8 9.23 5.11 12.38
CA LYS A 8 8.08 4.44 13.02
C LYS A 8 6.77 5.19 12.73
N ALA A 9 6.79 6.52 12.87
CA ALA A 9 5.62 7.35 12.61
C ALA A 9 5.16 7.23 11.14
N GLU A 10 6.09 7.31 10.19
CA GLU A 10 5.81 7.12 8.76
C GLU A 10 5.17 5.75 8.50
N THR A 11 5.75 4.68 9.04
CA THR A 11 5.21 3.33 8.89
C THR A 11 3.77 3.22 9.41
N ILE A 12 3.48 3.83 10.56
CA ILE A 12 2.13 3.84 11.14
C ILE A 12 1.16 4.60 10.24
N LEU A 13 1.57 5.75 9.72
CA LEU A 13 0.74 6.57 8.82
C LEU A 13 0.43 5.83 7.52
N LEU A 14 1.42 5.17 6.92
CA LEU A 14 1.24 4.36 5.72
C LEU A 14 0.27 3.20 5.94
N LYS A 15 0.44 2.45 7.04
CA LYS A 15 -0.48 1.36 7.42
C LYS A 15 -1.90 1.87 7.61
N ARG A 16 -2.07 3.01 8.29
CA ARG A 16 -3.38 3.62 8.51
C ARG A 16 -4.03 4.08 7.21
N SER A 17 -3.26 4.68 6.31
CA SER A 17 -3.73 5.10 4.99
C SER A 17 -4.24 3.90 4.19
N GLN A 18 -3.46 2.83 4.13
CA GLN A 18 -3.87 1.63 3.39
C GLN A 18 -5.03 0.89 4.04
N ASP A 19 -5.10 0.81 5.37
CA ASP A 19 -6.26 0.24 6.06
C ASP A 19 -7.54 1.00 5.71
N ASN A 20 -7.51 2.34 5.66
CA ASN A 20 -8.69 3.12 5.29
C ASN A 20 -9.20 2.85 3.86
N SER A 21 -8.31 2.50 2.92
CA SER A 21 -8.67 2.34 1.50
C SER A 21 -8.77 0.89 1.02
N PHE A 22 -8.07 -0.04 1.68
CA PHE A 22 -7.82 -1.40 1.21
C PHE A 22 -7.94 -2.46 2.33
N ARG A 23 -8.61 -2.16 3.46
CA ARG A 23 -8.75 -3.09 4.60
C ARG A 23 -9.14 -4.52 4.18
N GLU A 24 -10.18 -4.66 3.37
CA GLU A 24 -10.69 -5.98 2.97
C GLU A 24 -9.72 -6.72 2.05
N ASP A 25 -9.00 -6.00 1.18
CA ASP A 25 -7.96 -6.55 0.32
C ASP A 25 -6.79 -7.08 1.15
N ILE A 26 -6.32 -6.27 2.11
CA ILE A 26 -5.25 -6.64 3.04
C ILE A 26 -5.64 -7.88 3.83
N LYS A 27 -6.84 -7.89 4.42
CA LYS A 27 -7.35 -9.03 5.21
C LYS A 27 -7.40 -10.31 4.39
N ARG A 28 -7.81 -10.24 3.12
CA ARG A 28 -7.82 -11.40 2.22
C ARG A 28 -6.43 -11.90 1.92
N LEU A 29 -5.51 -11.00 1.54
CA LEU A 29 -4.14 -11.37 1.23
C LEU A 29 -3.41 -11.96 2.45
N GLN A 30 -3.65 -11.43 3.66
CA GLN A 30 -3.16 -12.02 4.91
C GLN A 30 -3.65 -13.45 5.14
N GLN A 31 -4.86 -13.76 4.67
CA GLN A 31 -5.45 -15.11 4.74
C GLN A 31 -5.07 -16.00 3.56
N GLY A 32 -4.17 -15.55 2.67
CA GLY A 32 -3.82 -16.27 1.43
C GLY A 32 -4.97 -16.35 0.42
N LYS A 33 -6.01 -15.51 0.56
CA LYS A 33 -7.16 -15.47 -0.33
C LYS A 33 -6.93 -14.53 -1.49
N GLN A 34 -7.61 -14.79 -2.60
CA GLN A 34 -7.62 -13.90 -3.76
C GLN A 34 -8.42 -12.62 -3.50
N LEU A 35 -8.02 -11.54 -4.18
CA LEU A 35 -8.72 -10.25 -4.19
C LEU A 35 -10.09 -10.35 -4.87
N GLU A 36 -11.05 -9.54 -4.43
CA GLU A 36 -12.37 -9.45 -5.07
C GLU A 36 -12.31 -8.87 -6.47
N GLY A 37 -13.25 -9.28 -7.32
CA GLY A 37 -13.47 -8.67 -8.65
C GLY A 37 -13.61 -7.15 -8.63
N SER A 38 -14.24 -6.62 -7.59
CA SER A 38 -14.49 -5.20 -7.36
C SER A 38 -13.32 -4.43 -6.73
N SER A 39 -12.25 -5.12 -6.32
CA SER A 39 -11.12 -4.50 -5.63
C SER A 39 -10.40 -3.49 -6.53
N LYS A 40 -10.15 -2.29 -5.99
CA LYS A 40 -9.41 -1.22 -6.66
C LYS A 40 -7.99 -1.66 -7.05
N VAL A 41 -7.41 -2.58 -6.29
CA VAL A 41 -6.03 -3.06 -6.48
C VAL A 41 -5.95 -4.39 -7.21
N LYS A 42 -7.07 -5.06 -7.53
CA LYS A 42 -7.04 -6.32 -8.30
C LYS A 42 -6.41 -6.18 -9.69
N ARG A 43 -6.54 -5.00 -10.31
CA ARG A 43 -5.91 -4.72 -11.62
C ARG A 43 -4.42 -4.42 -11.52
N LEU A 44 -3.92 -4.20 -10.31
CA LEU A 44 -2.51 -4.01 -10.03
C LEU A 44 -1.94 -5.35 -9.58
N ASP A 45 -0.77 -5.73 -10.10
CA ASP A 45 -0.04 -6.86 -9.55
C ASP A 45 0.53 -6.41 -8.20
N VAL A 46 -0.05 -6.89 -7.10
CA VAL A 46 0.27 -6.44 -5.73
C VAL A 46 0.69 -7.60 -4.84
N VAL A 47 1.57 -7.27 -3.90
CA VAL A 47 2.03 -8.17 -2.83
C VAL A 47 1.85 -7.49 -1.48
N LEU A 48 1.65 -8.30 -0.44
CA LEU A 48 1.63 -7.83 0.94
C LEU A 48 2.99 -8.15 1.58
N GLU A 49 3.71 -7.11 2.01
CA GLU A 49 5.02 -7.20 2.66
C GLU A 49 5.05 -6.28 3.86
N GLU A 50 5.59 -6.72 5.00
CA GLU A 50 5.70 -5.85 6.20
C GLU A 50 4.35 -5.23 6.62
N CYS A 51 3.24 -5.93 6.32
CA CYS A 51 1.86 -5.48 6.46
C CYS A 51 1.47 -4.25 5.62
N LEU A 52 2.18 -4.01 4.52
CA LEU A 52 1.89 -2.97 3.53
C LEU A 52 1.67 -3.58 2.14
N LEU A 53 0.66 -3.10 1.44
CA LEU A 53 0.44 -3.38 0.03
C LEU A 53 1.51 -2.67 -0.79
N ARG A 54 2.17 -3.44 -1.66
CA ARG A 54 3.21 -2.96 -2.57
C ARG A 54 2.94 -3.46 -3.97
N LEU A 55 3.36 -2.69 -4.96
CA LEU A 55 3.33 -3.15 -6.35
C LEU A 55 4.39 -4.25 -6.53
N LYS A 56 3.97 -5.34 -7.14
CA LYS A 56 4.86 -6.36 -7.67
C LYS A 56 5.31 -5.88 -9.06
N GLY A 57 6.37 -5.08 -9.08
CA GLY A 57 6.95 -4.56 -10.32
C GLY A 57 7.62 -5.66 -11.16
N ARG A 58 7.74 -5.45 -12.47
CA ARG A 58 8.51 -6.32 -13.38
C ARG A 58 10.03 -6.12 -13.28
N ILE A 59 10.48 -5.16 -12.48
CA ILE A 59 11.89 -4.76 -12.36
C ILE A 59 12.61 -5.43 -11.20
N ASP A 60 12.02 -6.47 -10.60
CA ASP A 60 12.62 -7.21 -9.49
C ASP A 60 14.04 -7.72 -9.84
N ALA A 61 14.27 -8.09 -11.11
CA ALA A 61 15.55 -8.59 -11.62
C ALA A 61 16.64 -7.51 -11.80
N ILE A 62 16.30 -6.21 -11.75
CA ILE A 62 17.29 -5.13 -11.94
C ILE A 62 18.24 -5.06 -10.75
N GLN A 63 19.54 -5.05 -11.00
CA GLN A 63 20.55 -4.90 -9.94
C GLN A 63 20.86 -3.43 -9.65
N GLY A 64 21.37 -3.13 -8.45
CA GLY A 64 21.78 -1.77 -8.07
C GLY A 64 20.66 -0.80 -7.68
N VAL A 65 19.41 -1.27 -7.59
CA VAL A 65 18.24 -0.46 -7.19
C VAL A 65 17.66 -0.98 -5.88
N THR A 66 17.33 -0.09 -4.94
CA THR A 66 16.78 -0.48 -3.65
C THR A 66 15.37 -1.04 -3.78
N ARG A 67 14.97 -1.83 -2.78
CA ARG A 67 13.68 -2.51 -2.73
C ARG A 67 12.50 -1.55 -2.93
N ASP A 68 12.54 -0.38 -2.28
CA ASP A 68 11.39 0.53 -2.26
C ASP A 68 11.12 1.18 -3.63
N TYR A 69 12.16 1.28 -4.47
CA TYR A 69 11.99 1.67 -5.88
C TYR A 69 11.43 0.53 -6.73
N LYS A 70 11.78 -0.72 -6.45
CA LYS A 70 11.27 -1.89 -7.17
C LYS A 70 9.83 -2.23 -6.82
N ARG A 71 9.49 -2.04 -5.54
CA ARG A 71 8.22 -2.41 -4.92
C ARG A 71 7.63 -1.21 -4.16
N PRO A 72 7.20 -0.16 -4.90
CA PRO A 72 6.64 1.02 -4.28
C PRO A 72 5.36 0.68 -3.51
N ILE A 73 5.11 1.46 -2.46
CA ILE A 73 3.94 1.33 -1.59
C ILE A 73 2.70 1.82 -2.35
N VAL A 74 1.61 1.06 -2.28
CA VAL A 74 0.33 1.43 -2.89
C VAL A 74 -0.40 2.39 -1.96
N LEU A 75 -0.72 3.58 -2.46
CA LEU A 75 -1.58 4.53 -1.76
C LEU A 75 -2.79 4.84 -2.65
N ASP A 76 -3.97 4.93 -2.03
CA ASP A 76 -5.15 5.45 -2.72
C ASP A 76 -4.97 6.96 -2.82
N MET A 77 -5.10 7.52 -4.03
CA MET A 77 -5.12 8.97 -4.16
C MET A 77 -6.35 9.46 -3.38
N ALA A 78 -6.12 10.11 -2.25
CA ALA A 78 -7.17 10.69 -1.45
C ALA A 78 -7.94 11.68 -2.34
N ARG A 79 -9.15 11.32 -2.77
CA ARG A 79 -10.12 12.33 -3.17
C ARG A 79 -10.45 13.07 -1.89
N THR A 80 -9.82 14.22 -1.68
CA THR A 80 -10.31 15.21 -0.73
C THR A 80 -11.77 15.39 -1.07
N ARG A 81 -12.69 14.94 -0.19
CA ARG A 81 -14.10 15.26 -0.33
C ARG A 81 -14.15 16.78 -0.25
N GLN A 82 -14.35 17.45 -1.39
CA GLN A 82 -14.84 18.82 -1.36
C GLN A 82 -16.19 18.74 -0.66
N HIS A 83 -16.22 19.24 0.57
CA HIS A 83 -17.45 19.46 1.31
C HIS A 83 -18.14 20.64 0.63
N ASN A 84 -18.84 20.39 -0.48
CA ASN A 84 -19.80 21.33 -1.01
C ASN A 84 -21.07 21.16 -0.19
N SER A 85 -21.12 21.86 0.94
CA SER A 85 -22.38 22.15 1.62
C SER A 85 -23.12 23.17 0.78
N SER A 86 -24.26 22.76 0.20
CA SER A 86 -25.30 23.67 -0.31
C SER A 86 -26.15 24.21 0.84
#